data_AF-A0A316NSB3-F1
#
_entry.id   AF-A0A316NSB3-F1
#
_cell.length_a   1.000
_cell.length_b   1.000
_cell.length_c   1.000
_cell.angle_alpha   90.00
_cell.angle_beta   90.00
_cell.angle_gamma   90.00
#
_symmetry.space_group_name_H-M   'P 1'
#
loop_
_entity.id
_entity.type
_entity.pdbx_description
1 polymer ?
#
loop_
_entity_poly.entity_id
_entity_poly.type
_entity_poly.pdbx_seq_one_letter_code
_entity_poly.pdbx_strand_id
1 'polypeptide(L)'
;MKQPNHAFADAADTLLVMEAPGGEIESFDILSLQGRTSEEADKLLSRSLNRFCAIADQDEDDFVPDNRLKVYDCGADAHLENHFWRFTTDPDAIGNYIDARNLTPYMDVPLRTAHYVYLGCHGIRNLEALQISPNTVLAAMEVSLDEHLESGRMLDRHRPGVHLVTGIETDRGKLYFSHDGIGKACLQNYLQDIADRYFDTSNRGLSDLRHSCTEANLATLELARQTKGMFCLHNQLPIIRKFVYQDPRADEYMQGLRRSLPMGANAQDFLRFIETFSLNVSEKNRTICTLLNIYDKGIDHNTEVPTAHRKDFKDLFKQMEHIPTGTAEGDEQRGSIKRESSALAGRLLREKYGIAVHNPDHPRLNRRVDPGGIKLKNSRKIRL
;
A
#
# COMPACT_ATOMS: atom_id res chain seq x y z
N MET A 1 12.89 3.61 22.55
CA MET A 1 12.77 3.81 21.09
C MET A 1 14.15 4.15 20.55
N LYS A 2 14.82 3.22 19.89
CA LYS A 2 16.08 3.51 19.17
C LYS A 2 15.69 3.84 17.73
N GLN A 3 15.95 5.08 17.31
CA GLN A 3 15.91 5.46 15.90
C GLN A 3 16.93 4.59 15.15
N PRO A 4 16.59 3.96 14.02
CA PRO A 4 17.61 3.43 13.14
C PRO A 4 18.31 4.64 12.50
N ASN A 5 19.59 4.83 12.84
CA ASN A 5 20.48 5.70 12.07
C ASN A 5 20.58 5.11 10.66
N HIS A 6 19.74 5.58 9.74
CA HIS A 6 20.14 5.62 8.35
C HIS A 6 21.23 6.69 8.25
N ALA A 7 22.49 6.24 8.37
CA ALA A 7 23.63 7.07 8.03
C ALA A 7 23.54 7.33 6.52
N PHE A 8 23.03 8.50 6.14
CA PHE A 8 23.37 9.09 4.85
C PHE A 8 24.88 9.34 4.91
N ALA A 9 25.66 8.46 4.28
CA ALA A 9 27.13 8.51 4.35
C ALA A 9 27.69 9.77 3.67
N ASP A 10 26.90 10.40 2.79
CA ASP A 10 27.21 11.65 2.12
C ASP A 10 26.04 12.63 2.31
N ALA A 11 26.32 13.91 2.60
CA ALA A 11 25.30 14.94 2.79
C ALA A 11 24.51 15.15 1.50
N ALA A 12 23.18 15.14 1.58
CA ALA A 12 22.33 15.30 0.40
C ALA A 12 22.30 16.77 -0.02
N ASP A 13 22.64 17.02 -1.28
CA ASP A 13 22.84 18.33 -1.91
C ASP A 13 21.85 18.61 -3.05
N THR A 14 21.15 17.59 -3.52
CA THR A 14 20.25 17.68 -4.67
C THR A 14 18.83 17.30 -4.27
N LEU A 15 17.86 18.15 -4.65
CA LEU A 15 16.44 17.94 -4.42
C LEU A 15 15.73 17.70 -5.75
N LEU A 16 15.00 16.58 -5.85
CA LEU A 16 14.15 16.26 -6.99
C LEU A 16 12.70 16.35 -6.56
N VAL A 17 11.87 17.06 -7.32
CA VAL A 17 10.47 17.30 -7.00
C VAL A 17 9.61 16.96 -8.19
N MET A 18 8.51 16.25 -7.94
CA MET A 18 7.40 16.12 -8.87
C MET A 18 6.27 17.04 -8.42
N GLU A 19 5.95 18.01 -9.26
CA GLU A 19 5.00 19.08 -8.97
C GLU A 19 3.82 19.02 -9.93
N ALA A 20 2.60 19.05 -9.41
CA ALA A 20 1.39 19.14 -10.20
C ALA A 20 1.24 20.53 -10.85
N PRO A 21 0.44 20.67 -11.93
CA PRO A 21 0.18 21.97 -12.57
C PRO A 21 -0.31 23.07 -11.62
N GLY A 22 -0.96 22.70 -10.51
CA GLY A 22 -1.42 23.62 -9.47
C GLY A 22 -0.33 24.10 -8.50
N GLY A 23 0.92 23.67 -8.67
CA GLY A 23 2.04 23.97 -7.77
C GLY A 23 2.18 23.02 -6.58
N GLU A 24 1.31 22.02 -6.48
CA GLU A 24 1.31 21.06 -5.39
C GLU A 24 2.40 20.02 -5.58
N ILE A 25 3.17 19.75 -4.53
CA ILE A 25 4.23 18.76 -4.57
C ILE A 25 3.63 17.38 -4.28
N GLU A 26 3.75 16.46 -5.24
CA GLU A 26 3.16 15.13 -5.16
C GLU A 26 4.18 14.05 -4.78
N SER A 27 5.46 14.28 -5.09
CA SER A 27 6.55 13.38 -4.71
C SER A 27 7.89 14.09 -4.71
N PHE A 28 8.87 13.54 -3.98
CA PHE A 28 10.23 14.06 -4.00
C PHE A 28 11.28 12.97 -3.75
N ASP A 29 12.52 13.30 -4.06
CA ASP A 29 13.70 12.55 -3.66
C ASP A 29 14.84 13.50 -3.27
N ILE A 30 15.77 13.00 -2.46
CA ILE A 30 17.01 13.73 -2.14
C ILE A 30 18.21 12.86 -2.49
N LEU A 31 19.21 13.47 -3.12
CA LEU A 31 20.41 12.76 -3.56
C LEU A 31 21.64 13.49 -3.05
N SER A 32 22.74 12.74 -2.91
CA SER A 32 24.08 13.27 -2.67
C SER A 32 24.92 13.07 -3.93
N LEU A 33 25.11 14.16 -4.68
CA LEU A 33 25.82 14.19 -5.95
C LEU A 33 27.22 14.80 -5.82
N GLN A 34 27.52 15.54 -4.76
CA GLN A 34 28.83 16.14 -4.55
C GLN A 34 29.95 15.09 -4.54
N GLY A 35 31.04 15.39 -5.25
CA GLY A 35 32.21 14.51 -5.33
C GLY A 35 31.99 13.24 -6.19
N ARG A 36 30.80 13.05 -6.77
CA ARG A 36 30.53 12.01 -7.76
C ARG A 36 31.06 12.42 -9.13
N THR A 37 31.42 11.42 -9.92
CA THR A 37 31.65 11.61 -11.36
C THR A 37 30.32 11.92 -12.07
N SER A 38 30.39 12.49 -13.28
CA SER A 38 29.20 12.74 -14.10
C SER A 38 28.38 11.48 -14.34
N GLU A 39 29.04 10.34 -14.58
CA GLU A 39 28.37 9.06 -14.83
C GLU A 39 27.64 8.52 -13.58
N GLU A 40 28.22 8.70 -12.39
CA GLU A 40 27.58 8.30 -11.14
C GLU A 40 26.40 9.21 -10.79
N ALA A 41 26.53 10.51 -11.02
CA ALA A 41 25.46 11.47 -10.81
C ALA A 41 24.26 11.16 -11.74
N ASP A 42 24.53 10.91 -13.02
CA ASP A 42 23.50 10.51 -13.99
C ASP A 42 22.79 9.24 -13.56
N LYS A 43 23.52 8.20 -13.11
CA LYS A 43 22.92 6.95 -12.62
C LYS A 43 21.97 7.19 -11.44
N LEU A 44 22.36 8.04 -10.48
CA LEU A 44 21.52 8.36 -9.32
C LEU A 44 20.27 9.12 -9.72
N LEU A 45 20.42 10.16 -10.56
CA LEU A 45 19.31 10.96 -11.07
C LEU A 45 18.33 10.11 -11.90
N SER A 46 18.85 9.33 -12.84
CA SER A 46 18.05 8.42 -13.66
C SER A 46 17.28 7.40 -12.83
N ARG A 47 17.86 6.88 -11.73
CA ARG A 47 17.13 5.98 -10.82
C ARG A 47 15.90 6.67 -10.22
N SER A 48 16.04 7.91 -9.76
CA SER A 48 14.93 8.67 -9.17
C SER A 48 13.89 9.08 -10.21
N LEU A 49 14.31 9.49 -11.41
CA LEU A 49 13.41 9.80 -12.53
C LEU A 49 12.64 8.57 -13.01
N ASN A 50 13.32 7.43 -13.16
CA ASN A 50 12.69 6.16 -13.51
C ASN A 50 11.69 5.72 -12.44
N ARG A 51 11.94 5.98 -11.16
CA ARG A 51 10.97 5.72 -10.09
C ARG A 51 9.70 6.57 -10.27
N PHE A 52 9.81 7.86 -10.58
CA PHE A 52 8.64 8.70 -10.84
C PHE A 52 7.87 8.23 -12.08
N CYS A 53 8.56 7.86 -13.15
CA CYS A 53 7.93 7.32 -14.35
C CYS A 53 7.25 5.96 -14.07
N ALA A 54 7.90 5.07 -13.32
CA ALA A 54 7.32 3.78 -12.94
C ALA A 54 6.09 3.92 -12.03
N ILE A 55 6.01 4.97 -11.22
CA ILE A 55 4.79 5.30 -10.47
C ILE A 55 3.69 5.77 -11.43
N ALA A 56 4.03 6.59 -12.43
CA ALA A 56 3.08 7.04 -13.45
C ALA A 56 2.56 5.89 -14.34
N ASP A 57 3.38 4.87 -14.56
CA ASP A 57 3.17 3.74 -15.46
C ASP A 57 2.37 2.56 -14.86
N GLN A 58 1.72 2.75 -13.70
CA GLN A 58 1.19 1.62 -12.90
C GLN A 58 -0.02 0.87 -13.48
N ASP A 59 -0.52 1.14 -14.70
CA ASP A 59 -1.59 0.37 -15.36
C ASP A 59 -1.86 0.80 -16.81
N GLU A 60 -2.62 -0.02 -17.55
CA GLU A 60 -3.00 0.17 -18.98
C GLU A 60 -3.90 1.39 -19.26
N ASP A 61 -4.48 2.02 -18.24
CA ASP A 61 -5.23 3.26 -18.40
C ASP A 61 -4.25 4.45 -18.50
N ASP A 62 -3.90 4.81 -19.74
CA ASP A 62 -2.92 5.79 -20.27
C ASP A 62 -2.89 7.22 -19.68
N PHE A 63 -3.53 7.50 -18.55
CA PHE A 63 -3.54 8.84 -17.98
C PHE A 63 -2.29 9.14 -17.15
N VAL A 64 -1.31 9.77 -17.80
CA VAL A 64 -0.19 10.43 -17.13
C VAL A 64 -0.53 11.91 -16.92
N PRO A 65 -0.49 12.45 -15.69
CA PRO A 65 -0.77 13.86 -15.44
C PRO A 65 0.34 14.75 -16.02
N ASP A 66 0.01 16.00 -16.34
CA ASP A 66 0.99 17.00 -16.82
C ASP A 66 1.85 17.58 -15.68
N ASN A 67 2.29 16.72 -14.77
CA ASN A 67 3.19 17.09 -13.69
C ASN A 67 4.55 17.50 -14.25
N ARG A 68 5.32 18.26 -13.49
CA ARG A 68 6.67 18.69 -13.84
C ARG A 68 7.69 18.04 -12.91
N LEU A 69 8.73 17.47 -13.51
CA LEU A 69 9.89 16.95 -12.81
C LEU A 69 10.96 18.04 -12.76
N LYS A 70 11.25 18.52 -11.55
CA LYS A 70 12.20 19.60 -11.30
C LYS A 70 13.38 19.09 -10.48
N VAL A 71 14.58 19.52 -10.85
CA VAL A 71 15.81 19.17 -10.11
C VAL A 71 16.55 20.43 -9.70
N TYR A 72 16.85 20.52 -8.42
CA TYR A 72 17.46 21.66 -7.76
C TYR A 72 18.80 21.28 -7.16
N ASP A 73 19.84 22.04 -7.47
CA ASP A 73 21.08 22.04 -6.71
C ASP A 73 20.89 22.93 -5.47
N CYS A 74 20.96 22.32 -4.29
CA CYS A 74 20.80 23.00 -3.01
C CYS A 74 22.16 23.37 -2.38
N GLY A 75 23.26 22.87 -2.93
CA GLY A 75 24.61 23.00 -2.42
C GLY A 75 24.94 22.04 -1.27
N ALA A 76 26.24 21.82 -1.07
CA ALA A 76 26.82 20.92 -0.06
C ALA A 76 26.33 21.19 1.38
N ASP A 77 26.17 22.46 1.72
CA ASP A 77 25.78 22.91 3.07
C ASP A 77 24.25 22.87 3.27
N ALA A 78 23.49 22.33 2.31
CA ALA A 78 22.04 22.21 2.40
C ALA A 78 21.59 21.24 3.50
N HIS A 79 22.36 20.17 3.71
CA HIS A 79 22.03 19.08 4.63
C HIS A 79 20.57 18.60 4.47
N LEU A 80 20.16 18.29 3.23
CA LEU A 80 18.77 17.92 2.92
C LEU A 80 18.29 16.69 3.71
N GLU A 81 19.20 15.81 4.14
CA GLU A 81 18.92 14.68 5.01
C GLU A 81 18.24 15.09 6.33
N ASN A 82 18.56 16.28 6.85
CA ASN A 82 17.96 16.81 8.07
C ASN A 82 16.51 17.28 7.83
N HIS A 83 16.17 17.61 6.59
CA HIS A 83 14.83 18.04 6.20
C HIS A 83 13.94 16.88 5.72
N PHE A 84 14.53 15.71 5.40
CA PHE A 84 13.85 14.57 4.78
C PHE A 84 12.53 14.19 5.46
N TRP A 85 12.54 14.03 6.79
CA TRP A 85 11.32 13.63 7.53
C TRP A 85 10.24 14.70 7.52
N ARG A 86 10.64 15.98 7.52
CA ARG A 86 9.70 17.09 7.41
C ARG A 86 9.08 17.09 6.01
N PHE A 87 9.90 17.04 4.97
CA PHE A 87 9.46 16.97 3.56
C PHE A 87 8.57 15.76 3.29
N THR A 88 8.86 14.62 3.92
CA THR A 88 8.05 13.40 3.78
C THR A 88 6.59 13.61 4.16
N THR A 89 6.31 14.49 5.12
CA THR A 89 4.98 14.61 5.71
C THR A 89 4.34 15.98 5.54
N ASP A 90 5.04 16.96 4.98
CA ASP A 90 4.58 18.34 4.85
C ASP A 90 4.96 18.87 3.46
N PRO A 91 4.03 18.85 2.49
CA PRO A 91 4.28 19.36 1.13
C PRO A 91 4.69 20.83 1.12
N ASP A 92 4.08 21.65 1.99
CA ASP A 92 4.40 23.08 2.08
C ASP A 92 5.84 23.30 2.54
N ALA A 93 6.43 22.36 3.30
CA ALA A 93 7.82 22.49 3.74
C ALA A 93 8.81 22.49 2.57
N ILE A 94 8.54 21.75 1.50
CA ILE A 94 9.43 21.70 0.33
C ILE A 94 9.30 23.01 -0.46
N GLY A 95 8.07 23.46 -0.74
CA GLY A 95 7.81 24.74 -1.41
C GLY A 95 8.45 25.92 -0.66
N ASN A 96 8.18 26.01 0.65
CA ASN A 96 8.79 27.03 1.51
C ASN A 96 10.33 26.97 1.52
N TYR A 97 10.92 25.77 1.42
CA TYR A 97 12.37 25.61 1.36
C TYR A 97 12.95 26.15 0.05
N ILE A 98 12.30 25.83 -1.08
CA ILE A 98 12.68 26.32 -2.41
C ILE A 98 12.59 27.84 -2.45
N ASP A 99 11.48 28.40 -2.00
CA ASP A 99 11.22 29.84 -2.00
C ASP A 99 12.20 30.60 -1.10
N ALA A 100 12.40 30.13 0.14
CA ALA A 100 13.28 30.79 1.11
C ALA A 100 14.75 30.85 0.64
N ARG A 101 15.17 29.90 -0.19
CA ARG A 101 16.52 29.84 -0.75
C ARG A 101 16.62 30.38 -2.18
N ASN A 102 15.51 30.83 -2.77
CA ASN A 102 15.40 31.28 -4.17
C ASN A 102 16.02 30.26 -5.16
N LEU A 103 15.72 28.97 -4.96
CA LEU A 103 16.30 27.92 -5.80
C LEU A 103 15.62 27.93 -7.17
N THR A 104 16.44 27.94 -8.22
CA THR A 104 15.99 27.73 -9.60
C THR A 104 16.32 26.31 -10.03
N PRO A 105 15.37 25.55 -10.60
CA PRO A 105 15.67 24.21 -11.07
C PRO A 105 16.61 24.29 -12.28
N TYR A 106 17.67 23.49 -12.28
CA TYR A 106 18.55 23.38 -13.45
C TYR A 106 17.98 22.41 -14.50
N MET A 107 16.97 21.62 -14.11
CA MET A 107 16.18 20.79 -14.99
C MET A 107 14.72 20.95 -14.66
N ASP A 108 13.89 21.18 -15.68
CA ASP A 108 12.45 21.25 -15.57
C ASP A 108 11.82 20.58 -16.81
N VAL A 109 11.33 19.35 -16.64
CA VAL A 109 10.82 18.51 -17.74
C VAL A 109 9.40 18.03 -17.42
N PRO A 110 8.45 18.07 -18.37
CA PRO A 110 7.14 17.47 -18.19
C PRO A 110 7.24 15.96 -17.90
N LEU A 111 6.46 15.47 -16.95
CA LEU A 111 6.40 14.04 -16.62
C LEU A 111 6.04 13.20 -17.84
N ARG A 112 5.12 13.68 -18.70
CA ARG A 112 4.76 13.01 -19.96
C ARG A 112 5.95 12.86 -20.91
N THR A 113 6.83 13.85 -20.99
CA THR A 113 8.07 13.74 -21.77
C THR A 113 9.02 12.71 -21.18
N ALA A 114 9.20 12.72 -19.86
CA ALA A 114 10.04 11.74 -19.17
C ALA A 114 9.46 10.31 -19.31
N HIS A 115 8.15 10.15 -19.21
CA HIS A 115 7.43 8.89 -19.38
C HIS A 115 7.53 8.36 -20.83
N TYR A 116 7.39 9.22 -21.83
CA TYR A 116 7.63 8.86 -23.24
C TYR A 116 9.04 8.29 -23.46
N VAL A 117 10.07 8.95 -22.89
CA VAL A 117 11.46 8.46 -22.96
C VAL A 117 11.64 7.16 -22.18
N TYR A 118 11.03 7.06 -20.99
CA TYR A 118 11.05 5.87 -20.15
C TYR A 118 10.49 4.65 -20.90
N LEU A 119 9.34 4.78 -21.56
CA LEU A 119 8.75 3.72 -22.36
C LEU A 119 9.61 3.40 -23.59
N GLY A 120 9.95 4.41 -24.38
CA GLY A 120 10.65 4.24 -25.66
C GLY A 120 12.09 3.73 -25.56
N CYS A 121 12.74 3.91 -24.40
CA CYS A 121 14.11 3.48 -24.14
C CYS A 121 14.24 2.35 -23.08
N HIS A 122 13.11 1.88 -22.54
CA HIS A 122 13.06 0.96 -21.39
C HIS A 122 13.84 1.50 -20.17
N GLY A 123 13.59 2.77 -19.85
CA GLY A 123 14.25 3.52 -18.79
C GLY A 123 15.06 4.70 -19.31
N ILE A 124 15.05 5.78 -18.52
CA ILE A 124 15.90 6.96 -18.69
C ILE A 124 17.31 6.58 -18.23
N ARG A 125 18.31 6.82 -19.08
CA ARG A 125 19.71 6.44 -18.81
C ARG A 125 20.59 7.58 -18.31
N ASN A 126 20.26 8.80 -18.72
CA ASN A 126 20.92 10.04 -18.33
C ASN A 126 19.97 11.21 -18.63
N LEU A 127 20.39 12.43 -18.27
CA LEU A 127 19.57 13.63 -18.47
C LEU A 127 19.49 14.07 -19.93
N GLU A 128 20.51 13.79 -20.74
CA GLU A 128 20.52 14.11 -22.18
C GLU A 128 19.39 13.38 -22.92
N ALA A 129 19.02 12.18 -22.47
CA ALA A 129 17.90 11.43 -23.04
C ALA A 129 16.55 12.18 -22.95
N LEU A 130 16.42 13.14 -22.03
CA LEU A 130 15.22 13.98 -21.90
C LEU A 130 15.22 15.17 -22.88
N GLN A 131 16.35 15.47 -23.52
CA GLN A 131 16.47 16.51 -24.54
C GLN A 131 16.06 15.97 -25.92
N ILE A 132 14.82 15.48 -25.99
CA ILE A 132 14.25 14.88 -27.19
C ILE A 132 13.50 15.93 -28.02
N SER A 133 13.61 15.84 -29.35
CA SER A 133 12.87 16.75 -30.25
C SER A 133 11.39 16.33 -30.37
N PRO A 134 10.44 17.26 -30.51
CA PRO A 134 9.01 16.92 -30.59
C PRO A 134 8.65 15.92 -31.69
N ASN A 135 9.37 15.94 -32.82
CA ASN A 135 9.13 15.05 -33.96
C ASN A 135 9.85 13.70 -33.86
N THR A 136 10.60 13.45 -32.78
CA THR A 136 11.33 12.20 -32.60
C THR A 136 10.35 11.07 -32.29
N VAL A 137 10.53 9.94 -32.97
CA VAL A 137 9.89 8.66 -32.67
C VAL A 137 10.94 7.73 -32.06
N LEU A 138 10.76 7.33 -30.81
CA LEU A 138 11.66 6.37 -30.16
C LEU A 138 11.39 4.95 -30.63
N ALA A 139 12.38 4.06 -30.53
CA ALA A 139 12.33 2.72 -31.14
C ALA A 139 11.18 1.85 -30.64
N ALA A 140 10.78 2.00 -29.37
CA ALA A 140 9.64 1.28 -28.77
C ALA A 140 8.31 2.04 -28.87
N MET A 141 8.29 3.23 -29.49
CA MET A 141 7.10 4.07 -29.59
C MET A 141 6.54 4.04 -31.02
N GLU A 142 5.21 4.03 -31.14
CA GLU A 142 4.52 4.07 -32.43
C GLU A 142 4.29 5.50 -32.95
N VAL A 143 4.33 6.48 -32.05
CA VAL A 143 4.02 7.88 -32.32
C VAL A 143 5.18 8.79 -31.90
N SER A 144 5.21 9.99 -32.47
CA SER A 144 6.17 11.02 -32.07
C SER A 144 5.88 11.56 -30.67
N LEU A 145 6.86 12.24 -30.07
CA LEU A 145 6.67 12.91 -28.79
C LEU A 145 5.53 13.94 -28.85
N ASP A 146 5.42 14.74 -29.92
CA ASP A 146 4.37 15.76 -30.02
C ASP A 146 2.97 15.15 -30.08
N GLU A 147 2.81 14.05 -30.85
CA GLU A 147 1.55 13.30 -30.91
C GLU A 147 1.19 12.68 -29.55
N HIS A 148 2.17 12.10 -28.85
CA HIS A 148 1.97 11.58 -27.50
C HIS A 148 1.53 12.69 -26.51
N LEU A 149 2.18 13.85 -26.56
CA LEU A 149 1.82 14.99 -25.71
C LEU A 149 0.44 15.56 -26.08
N GLU A 150 0.07 15.61 -27.37
CA GLU A 150 -1.26 16.07 -27.79
C GLU A 150 -2.36 15.11 -27.33
N SER A 151 -2.11 13.80 -27.32
CA SER A 151 -3.04 12.82 -26.75
C SER A 151 -3.32 13.12 -25.26
N GLY A 152 -2.27 13.37 -24.48
CA GLY A 152 -2.41 13.77 -23.09
C GLY A 152 -3.18 15.10 -22.91
N ARG A 153 -2.85 16.12 -23.72
CA ARG A 153 -3.58 17.40 -23.70
C ARG A 153 -5.05 17.25 -24.09
N MET A 154 -5.36 16.33 -24.99
CA MET A 154 -6.73 16.02 -25.35
C MET A 154 -7.48 15.44 -24.15
N LEU A 155 -6.89 14.52 -23.38
CA LEU A 155 -7.49 14.03 -22.14
C LEU A 155 -7.76 15.16 -21.15
N ASP A 156 -6.82 16.07 -20.94
CA ASP A 156 -6.99 17.22 -20.02
C ASP A 156 -8.12 18.17 -20.44
N ARG A 157 -8.36 18.31 -21.75
CA ARG A 157 -9.44 19.16 -22.30
C ARG A 157 -10.82 18.52 -22.12
N HIS A 158 -10.89 17.19 -22.04
CA HIS A 158 -12.16 16.53 -21.74
C HIS A 158 -12.44 16.67 -20.24
N ARG A 159 -13.66 17.10 -19.91
CA ARG A 159 -14.13 17.40 -18.53
C ARG A 159 -13.83 16.27 -17.53
N PRO A 160 -13.95 16.51 -16.20
CA PRO A 160 -13.68 15.52 -15.15
C PRO A 160 -14.20 14.09 -15.38
N GLY A 161 -15.31 13.94 -16.11
CA GLY A 161 -15.91 12.64 -16.44
C GLY A 161 -15.05 11.70 -17.30
N VAL A 162 -13.93 12.15 -17.89
CA VAL A 162 -12.95 11.22 -18.51
C VAL A 162 -11.98 10.62 -17.51
N HIS A 163 -11.86 11.20 -16.32
CA HIS A 163 -11.06 10.63 -15.24
C HIS A 163 -11.92 9.68 -14.42
N LEU A 164 -11.27 8.67 -13.87
CA LEU A 164 -11.86 7.79 -12.87
C LEU A 164 -11.38 8.21 -11.48
N VAL A 165 -12.24 7.97 -10.49
CA VAL A 165 -11.87 8.05 -9.09
C VAL A 165 -12.27 6.75 -8.42
N THR A 166 -11.35 6.21 -7.62
CA THR A 166 -11.57 5.03 -6.81
C THR A 166 -11.96 5.43 -5.40
N GLY A 167 -13.10 4.93 -4.93
CA GLY A 167 -13.57 5.10 -3.56
C GLY A 167 -13.39 3.82 -2.75
N ILE A 168 -12.75 3.92 -1.57
CA ILE A 168 -12.71 2.84 -0.58
C ILE A 168 -13.47 3.26 0.66
N GLU A 169 -14.64 2.66 0.85
CA GLU A 169 -15.50 2.86 2.02
C GLU A 169 -15.33 1.72 3.00
N THR A 170 -15.18 2.09 4.27
CA THR A 170 -15.19 1.18 5.41
C THR A 170 -16.15 1.72 6.46
N ASP A 171 -16.33 1.02 7.57
CA ASP A 171 -17.12 1.51 8.71
C ASP A 171 -16.60 2.84 9.30
N ARG A 172 -15.40 3.32 8.90
CA ARG A 172 -14.85 4.64 9.26
C ARG A 172 -15.24 5.77 8.31
N GLY A 173 -15.87 5.45 7.19
CA GLY A 173 -16.17 6.38 6.08
C GLY A 173 -15.35 6.06 4.84
N LYS A 174 -15.31 7.01 3.89
CA LYS A 174 -14.75 6.79 2.55
C LYS A 174 -13.52 7.63 2.27
N LEU A 175 -12.53 7.05 1.59
CA LEU A 175 -11.42 7.78 0.98
C LEU A 175 -11.54 7.69 -0.54
N TYR A 176 -11.19 8.78 -1.22
CA TYR A 176 -11.21 8.89 -2.67
C TYR A 176 -9.78 8.96 -3.19
N PHE A 177 -9.47 8.22 -4.25
CA PHE A 177 -8.15 8.10 -4.85
C PHE A 177 -8.25 8.43 -6.34
N SER A 178 -7.36 9.29 -6.83
CA SER A 178 -7.25 9.57 -8.26
C SER A 178 -6.73 8.33 -8.99
N HIS A 179 -7.10 8.20 -10.26
CA HIS A 179 -6.60 7.12 -11.13
C HIS A 179 -5.27 7.46 -11.83
N ASP A 180 -4.57 8.50 -11.37
CA ASP A 180 -3.18 8.76 -11.75
C ASP A 180 -2.22 7.85 -10.95
N GLY A 181 -0.96 7.79 -11.37
CA GLY A 181 0.06 6.94 -10.75
C GLY A 181 0.22 7.13 -9.25
N ILE A 182 0.19 8.39 -8.77
CA ILE A 182 0.31 8.70 -7.33
C ILE A 182 -0.92 8.25 -6.56
N GLY A 183 -2.12 8.51 -7.08
CA GLY A 183 -3.38 8.08 -6.47
C GLY A 183 -3.48 6.56 -6.38
N LYS A 184 -3.08 5.84 -7.44
CA LYS A 184 -2.98 4.37 -7.47
C LYS A 184 -1.98 3.84 -6.45
N ALA A 185 -0.79 4.44 -6.36
CA ALA A 185 0.20 4.07 -5.35
C ALA A 185 -0.32 4.29 -3.92
N CYS A 186 -1.01 5.41 -3.67
CA CYS A 186 -1.65 5.69 -2.37
C CYS A 186 -2.75 4.66 -2.05
N LEU A 187 -3.60 4.33 -3.03
CA LEU A 187 -4.65 3.31 -2.90
C LEU A 187 -4.04 1.95 -2.54
N GLN A 188 -3.03 1.50 -3.28
CA GLN A 188 -2.38 0.22 -3.06
C GLN A 188 -1.73 0.14 -1.68
N ASN A 189 -1.02 1.19 -1.27
CA ASN A 189 -0.41 1.26 0.05
C ASN A 189 -1.44 1.34 1.19
N TYR A 190 -2.58 2.00 0.97
CA TYR A 190 -3.69 2.02 1.93
C TYR A 190 -4.31 0.64 2.10
N LEU A 191 -4.61 -0.05 1.00
CA LEU A 191 -5.16 -1.40 1.02
C LEU A 191 -4.18 -2.41 1.65
N GLN A 192 -2.88 -2.27 1.37
CA GLN A 192 -1.83 -3.08 1.99
C GLN A 192 -1.75 -2.83 3.49
N ASP A 193 -1.87 -1.58 3.96
CA ASP A 193 -1.89 -1.28 5.40
C ASP A 193 -3.14 -1.84 6.10
N ILE A 194 -4.31 -1.87 5.42
CA ILE A 194 -5.48 -2.61 5.90
C ILE A 194 -5.17 -4.11 5.97
N ALA A 195 -4.55 -4.69 4.94
CA ALA A 195 -4.19 -6.10 4.90
C ALA A 195 -3.25 -6.49 6.04
N ASP A 196 -2.17 -5.74 6.25
CA ASP A 196 -1.18 -6.03 7.29
C ASP A 196 -1.78 -5.99 8.70
N ARG A 197 -2.78 -5.13 8.91
CA ARG A 197 -3.51 -4.98 10.17
C ARG A 197 -4.87 -5.67 10.16
N TYR A 198 -5.15 -6.55 9.20
CA TYR A 198 -6.49 -7.08 8.95
C TYR A 198 -7.09 -7.76 10.18
N PHE A 199 -6.29 -8.54 10.91
CA PHE A 199 -6.73 -9.25 12.11
C PHE A 199 -6.58 -8.44 13.41
N ASP A 200 -6.02 -7.23 13.35
CA ASP A 200 -5.73 -6.43 14.54
C ASP A 200 -7.00 -5.88 15.18
N THR A 201 -6.93 -5.68 16.50
CA THR A 201 -8.04 -5.15 17.29
C THR A 201 -8.47 -3.76 16.87
N SER A 202 -7.57 -2.97 16.25
CA SER A 202 -7.91 -1.68 15.63
C SER A 202 -8.95 -1.80 14.52
N ASN A 203 -9.06 -2.97 13.90
CA ASN A 203 -10.02 -3.27 12.83
C ASN A 203 -11.22 -4.11 13.32
N ARG A 204 -11.52 -4.08 14.63
CA ARG A 204 -12.74 -4.69 15.21
C ARG A 204 -14.02 -4.26 14.51
N GLY A 205 -14.09 -2.99 14.13
CA GLY A 205 -15.23 -2.42 13.43
C GLY A 205 -15.17 -2.62 11.91
N LEU A 206 -14.16 -3.26 11.33
CA LEU A 206 -14.12 -3.47 9.88
C LEU A 206 -14.96 -4.69 9.52
N SER A 207 -16.19 -4.45 9.10
CA SER A 207 -17.16 -5.51 8.78
C SER A 207 -17.33 -5.71 7.28
N ASP A 208 -17.26 -4.62 6.52
CA ASP A 208 -17.37 -4.59 5.07
C ASP A 208 -16.37 -3.58 4.49
N LEU A 209 -15.90 -3.84 3.27
CA LEU A 209 -15.16 -2.89 2.48
C LEU A 209 -15.87 -2.71 1.15
N ARG A 210 -16.30 -1.48 0.84
CA ARG A 210 -16.89 -1.16 -0.45
C ARG A 210 -15.88 -0.45 -1.32
N HIS A 211 -15.70 -1.00 -2.51
CA HIS A 211 -14.86 -0.46 -3.56
C HIS A 211 -15.76 0.09 -4.66
N SER A 212 -15.61 1.37 -4.99
CA SER A 212 -16.20 1.99 -6.17
C SER A 212 -15.12 2.48 -7.11
N CYS A 213 -15.33 2.32 -8.41
CA CYS A 213 -14.55 2.98 -9.45
C CYS A 213 -15.56 3.66 -10.37
N THR A 214 -15.61 4.99 -10.33
CA THR A 214 -16.64 5.79 -11.00
C THR A 214 -16.00 6.90 -11.82
N GLU A 215 -16.72 7.40 -12.82
CA GLU A 215 -16.38 8.67 -13.45
C GLU A 215 -16.21 9.77 -12.39
N ALA A 216 -15.23 10.65 -12.60
CA ALA A 216 -14.93 11.71 -11.67
C ALA A 216 -15.85 12.92 -11.89
N ASN A 217 -16.08 13.67 -10.82
CA ASN A 217 -16.66 14.99 -10.86
C ASN A 217 -15.74 15.95 -10.07
N LEU A 218 -16.03 17.25 -10.11
CA LEU A 218 -15.19 18.24 -9.42
C LEU A 218 -15.05 17.97 -7.91
N ALA A 219 -16.11 17.47 -7.27
CA ALA A 219 -16.07 17.14 -5.84
C ALA A 219 -15.17 15.92 -5.58
N THR A 220 -15.32 14.83 -6.33
CA THR A 220 -14.51 13.63 -6.11
C THR A 220 -13.04 13.83 -6.47
N LEU A 221 -12.72 14.69 -7.44
CA LEU A 221 -11.34 15.11 -7.74
C LEU A 221 -10.73 15.90 -6.58
N GLU A 222 -11.47 16.86 -6.02
CA GLU A 222 -10.98 17.63 -4.87
C GLU A 222 -10.79 16.74 -3.63
N LEU A 223 -11.71 15.79 -3.39
CA LEU A 223 -11.55 14.82 -2.32
C LEU A 223 -10.35 13.90 -2.55
N ALA A 224 -10.11 13.48 -3.80
CA ALA A 224 -8.93 12.68 -4.16
C ALA A 224 -7.62 13.45 -3.94
N ARG A 225 -7.60 14.73 -4.30
CA ARG A 225 -6.47 15.63 -4.04
C ARG A 225 -6.19 15.76 -2.54
N GLN A 226 -7.24 15.96 -1.72
CA GLN A 226 -7.11 16.00 -0.26
C GLN A 226 -6.57 14.69 0.31
N THR A 227 -7.03 13.55 -0.22
CA THR A 227 -6.55 12.22 0.19
C THR A 227 -5.03 12.08 -0.03
N LYS A 228 -4.47 12.56 -1.14
CA LYS A 228 -3.01 12.51 -1.41
C LYS A 228 -2.19 13.13 -0.27
N GLY A 229 -2.66 14.24 0.32
CA GLY A 229 -2.00 14.93 1.44
C GLY A 229 -1.93 14.13 2.75
N MET A 230 -2.59 12.98 2.81
CA MET A 230 -2.59 12.05 3.94
C MET A 230 -1.52 10.95 3.83
N PHE A 231 -0.74 10.95 2.75
CA PHE A 231 0.31 9.98 2.47
C PHE A 231 1.68 10.66 2.46
N CYS A 232 2.72 9.85 2.66
CA CYS A 232 4.11 10.31 2.59
C CYS A 232 4.48 10.67 1.16
N LEU A 233 5.07 11.85 0.94
CA LEU A 233 5.48 12.26 -0.42
C LEU A 233 6.60 11.39 -1.01
N HIS A 234 7.48 10.85 -0.17
CA HIS A 234 8.62 10.08 -0.66
C HIS A 234 8.24 8.67 -1.16
N ASN A 235 7.27 8.00 -0.55
CA ASN A 235 6.99 6.58 -0.82
C ASN A 235 5.50 6.22 -0.78
N GLN A 236 4.63 7.22 -0.67
CA GLN A 236 3.18 7.07 -0.68
C GLN A 236 2.67 6.14 0.44
N LEU A 237 3.44 5.96 1.52
CA LEU A 237 2.98 5.20 2.68
C LEU A 237 1.93 6.00 3.47
N PRO A 238 0.92 5.33 4.08
CA PRO A 238 -0.11 5.99 4.87
C PRO A 238 0.44 6.75 6.08
N ILE A 239 0.00 7.99 6.29
CA ILE A 239 0.19 8.71 7.55
C ILE A 239 -1.12 8.62 8.34
N ILE A 240 -1.33 7.49 9.05
CA ILE A 240 -2.62 7.13 9.67
C ILE A 240 -3.29 8.26 10.45
N ARG A 241 -2.53 9.08 11.18
CA ARG A 241 -3.05 10.21 11.96
C ARG A 241 -3.63 11.36 11.13
N LYS A 242 -3.35 11.41 9.82
CA LYS A 242 -3.85 12.42 8.88
C LYS A 242 -5.11 11.98 8.15
N PHE A 243 -5.56 10.73 8.30
CA PHE A 243 -6.75 10.27 7.59
C PHE A 243 -8.00 11.02 8.02
N VAL A 244 -8.63 11.67 7.04
CA VAL A 244 -9.93 12.33 7.17
C VAL A 244 -10.87 11.63 6.21
N TYR A 245 -11.78 10.83 6.76
CA TYR A 245 -12.78 10.12 5.97
C TYR A 245 -13.89 11.08 5.51
N GLN A 246 -14.30 10.92 4.26
CA GLN A 246 -15.20 11.82 3.55
C GLN A 246 -16.61 11.23 3.44
N ASP A 247 -17.57 12.08 3.06
CA ASP A 247 -18.97 11.68 2.85
C ASP A 247 -19.07 10.69 1.67
N PRO A 248 -19.58 9.47 1.88
CA PRO A 248 -19.69 8.45 0.84
C PRO A 248 -20.68 8.81 -0.28
N ARG A 249 -21.48 9.87 -0.12
CA ARG A 249 -22.47 10.28 -1.12
C ARG A 249 -21.89 11.05 -2.31
N ALA A 250 -20.61 11.46 -2.25
CA ALA A 250 -20.00 12.28 -3.31
C ALA A 250 -19.95 11.58 -4.69
N ASP A 251 -20.03 10.25 -4.71
CA ASP A 251 -20.10 9.41 -5.92
C ASP A 251 -21.39 8.55 -5.99
N GLU A 252 -22.41 8.83 -5.18
CA GLU A 252 -23.64 8.00 -5.09
C GLU A 252 -24.39 7.90 -6.43
N TYR A 253 -24.47 9.01 -7.17
CA TYR A 253 -25.17 9.09 -8.45
C TYR A 253 -24.27 8.83 -9.67
N MET A 254 -22.98 8.60 -9.46
CA MET A 254 -22.03 8.38 -10.56
C MET A 254 -22.19 6.98 -11.15
N GLN A 255 -21.92 6.84 -12.45
CA GLN A 255 -21.85 5.53 -13.09
C GLN A 255 -20.48 4.91 -12.84
N GLY A 256 -20.44 3.58 -12.68
CA GLY A 256 -19.20 2.87 -12.46
C GLY A 256 -19.36 1.53 -11.76
N LEU A 257 -18.23 0.85 -11.58
CA LEU A 257 -18.14 -0.41 -10.88
C LEU A 257 -18.33 -0.18 -9.37
N ARG A 258 -19.17 -0.99 -8.74
CA ARG A 258 -19.31 -1.04 -7.28
C ARG A 258 -19.24 -2.48 -6.80
N ARG A 259 -18.37 -2.74 -5.83
CA ARG A 259 -18.17 -4.06 -5.21
C ARG A 259 -18.14 -3.90 -3.69
N SER A 260 -18.65 -4.90 -3.00
CA SER A 260 -18.61 -4.98 -1.53
C SER A 260 -17.95 -6.30 -1.17
N LEU A 261 -16.99 -6.24 -0.25
CA LEU A 261 -16.25 -7.37 0.25
C LEU A 261 -16.51 -7.53 1.76
N PRO A 262 -16.98 -8.71 2.21
CA PRO A 262 -17.04 -8.99 3.63
C PRO A 262 -15.63 -9.00 4.22
N MET A 263 -15.45 -8.40 5.39
CA MET A 263 -14.15 -8.27 6.06
C MET A 263 -14.12 -9.06 7.39
N GLY A 264 -14.69 -10.26 7.38
CA GLY A 264 -14.76 -11.14 8.54
C GLY A 264 -13.39 -11.59 9.04
N ALA A 265 -13.27 -11.87 10.34
CA ALA A 265 -12.04 -12.38 10.95
C ALA A 265 -11.85 -13.89 10.67
N ASN A 266 -11.88 -14.30 9.41
CA ASN A 266 -11.67 -15.66 8.93
C ASN A 266 -10.68 -15.65 7.75
N ALA A 267 -10.18 -16.83 7.38
CA ALA A 267 -9.17 -16.96 6.33
C ALA A 267 -9.75 -16.71 4.93
N GLN A 268 -11.00 -17.10 4.68
CA GLN A 268 -11.62 -16.99 3.36
C GLN A 268 -11.83 -15.52 2.93
N ASP A 269 -12.41 -14.71 3.81
CA ASP A 269 -12.65 -13.28 3.55
C ASP A 269 -11.31 -12.53 3.39
N PHE A 270 -10.34 -12.84 4.24
CA PHE A 270 -8.99 -12.27 4.13
C PHE A 270 -8.33 -12.64 2.80
N LEU A 271 -8.30 -13.92 2.42
CA LEU A 271 -7.68 -14.35 1.16
C LEU A 271 -8.39 -13.75 -0.06
N ARG A 272 -9.72 -13.66 -0.03
CA ARG A 272 -10.49 -12.98 -1.08
C ARG A 272 -10.10 -11.51 -1.20
N PHE A 273 -9.94 -10.81 -0.07
CA PHE A 273 -9.48 -9.42 -0.06
C PHE A 273 -8.08 -9.29 -0.66
N ILE A 274 -7.17 -10.18 -0.28
CA ILE A 274 -5.80 -10.22 -0.83
C ILE A 274 -5.81 -10.45 -2.36
N GLU A 275 -6.56 -11.45 -2.83
CA GLU A 275 -6.66 -11.79 -4.25
C GLU A 275 -7.32 -10.67 -5.06
N THR A 276 -8.37 -10.04 -4.53
CA THR A 276 -9.13 -9.00 -5.24
C THR A 276 -8.28 -7.77 -5.58
N PHE A 277 -7.32 -7.44 -4.72
CA PHE A 277 -6.48 -6.24 -4.85
C PHE A 277 -4.99 -6.58 -5.07
N SER A 278 -4.68 -7.84 -5.39
CA SER A 278 -3.30 -8.32 -5.62
C SER A 278 -2.32 -7.90 -4.52
N LEU A 279 -2.72 -8.07 -3.25
CA LEU A 279 -1.97 -7.62 -2.09
C LEU A 279 -0.96 -8.68 -1.61
N ASN A 280 0.00 -8.24 -0.80
CA ASN A 280 0.95 -9.14 -0.16
C ASN A 280 0.41 -9.65 1.19
N VAL A 281 0.70 -10.91 1.50
CA VAL A 281 0.37 -11.50 2.81
C VAL A 281 1.57 -11.44 3.74
N SER A 282 1.45 -10.69 4.83
CA SER A 282 2.46 -10.65 5.90
C SER A 282 2.67 -12.00 6.57
N GLU A 283 3.88 -12.27 7.09
CA GLU A 283 4.19 -13.53 7.80
C GLU A 283 3.25 -13.77 9.00
N LYS A 284 2.89 -12.69 9.71
CA LYS A 284 1.91 -12.70 10.80
C LYS A 284 0.54 -13.20 10.31
N ASN A 285 0.04 -12.67 9.20
CA ASN A 285 -1.27 -13.07 8.68
C ASN A 285 -1.23 -14.47 8.06
N ARG A 286 -0.11 -14.89 7.44
CA ARG A 286 0.09 -16.29 7.04
C ARG A 286 -0.04 -17.23 8.24
N THR A 287 0.63 -16.89 9.34
CA THR A 287 0.54 -17.65 10.60
C THR A 287 -0.89 -17.74 11.12
N ILE A 288 -1.62 -16.63 11.14
CA ILE A 288 -3.02 -16.58 11.56
C ILE A 288 -3.91 -17.45 10.66
N CYS A 289 -3.80 -17.33 9.33
CA CYS A 289 -4.59 -18.12 8.39
C CYS A 289 -4.33 -19.62 8.53
N THR A 290 -3.08 -20.03 8.71
CA THR A 290 -2.76 -21.44 8.98
C THR A 290 -3.37 -21.92 10.28
N LEU A 291 -3.33 -21.11 11.35
CA LEU A 291 -3.98 -21.45 12.61
C LEU A 291 -5.51 -21.52 12.48
N LEU A 292 -6.13 -20.65 11.69
CA LEU A 292 -7.57 -20.71 11.39
C LEU A 292 -7.93 -22.00 10.64
N ASN A 293 -7.10 -22.43 9.68
CA ASN A 293 -7.28 -23.70 8.98
C ASN A 293 -7.11 -24.91 9.91
N ILE A 294 -6.13 -24.89 10.83
CA ILE A 294 -5.96 -25.94 11.84
C ILE A 294 -7.14 -25.95 12.82
N TYR A 295 -7.66 -24.78 13.19
CA TYR A 295 -8.84 -24.70 14.04
C TYR A 295 -10.06 -25.35 13.37
N ASP A 296 -10.23 -25.13 12.07
CA ASP A 296 -11.33 -25.70 11.28
C ASP A 296 -11.22 -27.23 11.10
N LYS A 297 -10.06 -27.69 10.59
CA LYS A 297 -9.91 -29.08 10.10
C LYS A 297 -9.18 -30.01 11.07
N GLY A 298 -8.53 -29.45 12.09
CA GLY A 298 -7.50 -30.12 12.87
C GLY A 298 -6.21 -30.33 12.06
N ILE A 299 -5.18 -30.88 12.68
CA ILE A 299 -3.97 -31.30 11.97
C ILE A 299 -4.18 -32.63 11.24
N ASP A 300 -3.48 -32.80 10.12
CA ASP A 300 -3.25 -34.07 9.44
C ASP A 300 -1.75 -34.24 9.09
N HIS A 301 -1.41 -35.33 8.40
CA HIS A 301 -0.02 -35.65 8.02
C HIS A 301 0.62 -34.63 7.07
N ASN A 302 -0.18 -33.85 6.35
CA ASN A 302 0.28 -32.88 5.35
C ASN A 302 0.18 -31.43 5.86
N THR A 303 -0.30 -31.24 7.09
CA THR A 303 -0.54 -29.92 7.64
C THR A 303 0.78 -29.24 8.01
N GLU A 304 1.12 -28.17 7.30
CA GLU A 304 2.28 -27.35 7.66
C GLU A 304 1.95 -26.40 8.80
N VAL A 305 2.61 -26.58 9.96
CA VAL A 305 2.46 -25.68 11.11
C VAL A 305 3.35 -24.45 10.96
N PRO A 306 2.87 -23.24 11.32
CA PRO A 306 3.69 -22.03 11.31
C PRO A 306 4.95 -22.21 12.15
N THR A 307 6.08 -21.73 11.64
CA THR A 307 7.39 -21.79 12.31
C THR A 307 7.33 -21.34 13.76
N ALA A 308 6.61 -20.26 14.04
CA ALA A 308 6.40 -19.68 15.37
C ALA A 308 5.72 -20.64 16.38
N HIS A 309 4.93 -21.61 15.90
CA HIS A 309 4.14 -22.53 16.72
C HIS A 309 4.50 -24.00 16.55
N ARG A 310 5.55 -24.34 15.80
CA ARG A 310 5.99 -25.74 15.61
C ARG A 310 6.21 -26.48 16.92
N LYS A 311 6.75 -25.81 17.95
CA LYS A 311 6.96 -26.41 19.28
C LYS A 311 5.63 -26.71 19.99
N ASP A 312 4.63 -25.84 19.82
CA ASP A 312 3.32 -25.99 20.46
C ASP A 312 2.57 -27.22 19.94
N PHE A 313 2.73 -27.57 18.64
CA PHE A 313 2.05 -28.72 18.01
C PHE A 313 2.88 -30.01 17.94
N LYS A 314 4.17 -29.98 18.33
CA LYS A 314 5.13 -31.08 18.11
C LYS A 314 4.65 -32.44 18.61
N ASP A 315 4.09 -32.48 19.81
CA ASP A 315 3.70 -33.74 20.44
C ASP A 315 2.43 -34.32 19.79
N LEU A 316 1.53 -33.47 19.29
CA LEU A 316 0.35 -33.90 18.55
C LEU A 316 0.71 -34.54 17.20
N PHE A 317 1.72 -34.00 16.50
CA PHE A 317 2.22 -34.61 15.25
C PHE A 317 2.86 -35.97 15.51
N LYS A 318 3.72 -36.09 16.53
CA LYS A 318 4.32 -37.37 16.91
C LYS A 318 3.27 -38.43 17.24
N GLN A 319 2.23 -38.05 17.98
CA GLN A 319 1.13 -38.96 18.27
C GLN A 319 0.44 -39.42 16.97
N MET A 320 0.22 -38.50 16.02
CA MET A 320 -0.47 -38.80 14.77
C MET A 320 0.32 -39.71 13.81
N GLU A 321 1.65 -39.62 13.82
CA GLU A 321 2.56 -40.52 13.07
C GLU A 321 2.43 -41.98 13.53
N HIS A 322 2.11 -42.23 14.79
CA HIS A 322 2.02 -43.56 15.38
C HIS A 322 0.62 -44.20 15.33
N ILE A 323 -0.39 -43.51 14.77
CA ILE A 323 -1.75 -44.05 14.71
C ILE A 323 -1.93 -45.01 13.51
N PRO A 324 -2.37 -46.26 13.74
CA PRO A 324 -2.66 -47.21 12.65
C PRO A 324 -3.73 -46.67 11.68
N THR A 325 -3.56 -46.94 10.39
CA THR A 325 -4.49 -46.54 9.33
C THR A 325 -5.45 -47.67 8.98
N GLY A 326 -6.72 -47.35 8.71
CA GLY A 326 -7.72 -48.34 8.26
C GLY A 326 -8.35 -49.18 9.38
N THR A 327 -8.19 -48.76 10.64
CA THR A 327 -8.89 -49.35 11.79
C THR A 327 -9.82 -48.32 12.43
N ALA A 328 -10.98 -48.77 12.92
CA ALA A 328 -11.94 -47.89 13.59
C ALA A 328 -11.32 -47.17 14.81
N GLU A 329 -10.48 -47.88 15.56
CA GLU A 329 -9.74 -47.31 16.69
C GLU A 329 -8.73 -46.23 16.26
N GLY A 330 -8.05 -46.43 15.11
CA GLY A 330 -7.15 -45.44 14.54
C GLY A 330 -7.89 -44.19 14.06
N ASP A 331 -9.06 -44.36 13.47
CA ASP A 331 -9.91 -43.23 13.04
C ASP A 331 -10.43 -42.42 14.24
N GLU A 332 -10.80 -43.09 15.34
CA GLU A 332 -11.17 -42.41 16.60
C GLU A 332 -10.00 -41.63 17.21
N GLN A 333 -8.80 -42.21 17.26
CA GLN A 333 -7.60 -41.54 17.76
C GLN A 333 -7.24 -40.32 16.89
N ARG A 334 -7.32 -40.44 15.56
CA ARG A 334 -7.12 -39.31 14.63
C ARG A 334 -8.15 -38.21 14.88
N GLY A 335 -9.41 -38.57 15.09
CA GLY A 335 -10.48 -37.64 15.45
C GLY A 335 -10.24 -36.94 16.80
N SER A 336 -9.61 -37.62 17.77
CA SER A 336 -9.21 -37.02 19.04
C SER A 336 -8.09 -35.98 18.86
N ILE A 337 -7.03 -36.32 18.12
CA ILE A 337 -5.92 -35.39 17.83
C ILE A 337 -6.40 -34.17 17.05
N LYS A 338 -7.29 -34.36 16.07
CA LYS A 338 -7.90 -33.25 15.32
C LYS A 338 -8.65 -32.28 16.25
N ARG A 339 -9.41 -32.80 17.21
CA ARG A 339 -10.10 -31.95 18.22
C ARG A 339 -9.12 -31.24 19.16
N GLU A 340 -8.08 -31.93 19.61
CA GLU A 340 -7.08 -31.33 20.51
C GLU A 340 -6.26 -30.23 19.82
N SER A 341 -5.81 -30.49 18.59
CA SER A 341 -5.12 -29.51 17.76
C SER A 341 -5.98 -28.31 17.40
N SER A 342 -7.25 -28.53 17.07
CA SER A 342 -8.23 -27.46 16.87
C SER A 342 -8.36 -26.60 18.13
N ALA A 343 -8.52 -27.22 19.31
CA ALA A 343 -8.60 -26.51 20.58
C ALA A 343 -7.32 -25.72 20.90
N LEU A 344 -6.14 -26.27 20.60
CA LEU A 344 -4.86 -25.57 20.76
C LEU A 344 -4.75 -24.37 19.82
N ALA A 345 -5.09 -24.53 18.54
CA ALA A 345 -5.11 -23.44 17.57
C ALA A 345 -6.04 -22.31 18.02
N GLY A 346 -7.23 -22.65 18.52
CA GLY A 346 -8.20 -21.68 19.05
C GLY A 346 -7.67 -20.90 20.25
N ARG A 347 -6.94 -21.56 21.16
CA ARG A 347 -6.26 -20.87 22.28
C ARG A 347 -5.18 -19.91 21.77
N LEU A 348 -4.31 -20.36 20.86
CA LEU A 348 -3.25 -19.53 20.30
C LEU A 348 -3.81 -18.30 19.55
N LEU A 349 -4.80 -18.51 18.68
CA LEU A 349 -5.52 -17.44 17.97
C LEU A 349 -6.06 -16.40 18.94
N ARG A 350 -6.69 -16.83 20.03
CA ARG A 350 -7.27 -15.94 21.02
C ARG A 350 -6.23 -15.21 21.86
N GLU A 351 -5.29 -15.95 22.44
CA GLU A 351 -4.37 -15.44 23.46
C GLU A 351 -3.22 -14.63 22.85
N LYS A 352 -2.69 -15.05 21.71
CA LYS A 352 -1.53 -14.41 21.06
C LYS A 352 -1.92 -13.45 19.94
N TYR A 353 -3.02 -13.72 19.24
CA TYR A 353 -3.42 -12.94 18.05
C TYR A 353 -4.72 -12.18 18.23
N GLY A 354 -5.44 -12.35 19.35
CA GLY A 354 -6.68 -11.62 19.60
C GLY A 354 -7.80 -12.01 18.64
N ILE A 355 -7.92 -13.28 18.26
CA ILE A 355 -8.99 -13.77 17.38
C ILE A 355 -9.82 -14.80 18.15
N ALA A 356 -11.06 -14.44 18.48
CA ALA A 356 -12.03 -15.36 19.04
C ALA A 356 -12.79 -16.04 17.88
N VAL A 357 -12.45 -17.31 17.63
CA VAL A 357 -13.14 -18.12 16.64
C VAL A 357 -14.36 -18.78 17.27
N HIS A 358 -15.52 -18.56 16.69
CA HIS A 358 -16.78 -19.18 17.14
C HIS A 358 -17.31 -20.15 16.10
N ASN A 359 -17.10 -19.86 14.80
CA ASN A 359 -17.34 -20.78 13.70
C ASN A 359 -16.33 -20.45 12.58
N PRO A 360 -15.46 -21.39 12.18
CA PRO A 360 -14.38 -21.13 11.23
C PRO A 360 -14.85 -20.53 9.90
N ASP A 361 -15.97 -21.02 9.36
CA ASP A 361 -16.50 -20.66 8.04
C ASP A 361 -17.57 -19.55 8.09
N HIS A 362 -17.92 -19.05 9.28
CA HIS A 362 -18.98 -18.07 9.38
C HIS A 362 -18.42 -16.63 9.36
N PRO A 363 -18.75 -15.81 8.35
CA PRO A 363 -18.12 -14.50 8.10
C PRO A 363 -18.30 -13.45 9.22
N ARG A 364 -19.18 -13.72 10.17
CA ARG A 364 -19.62 -12.79 11.23
C ARG A 364 -19.49 -13.32 12.66
N LEU A 365 -19.15 -14.60 12.83
CA LEU A 365 -19.05 -15.18 14.17
C LEU A 365 -17.64 -15.06 14.74
N ASN A 366 -16.61 -14.94 13.91
CA ASN A 366 -15.25 -14.71 14.40
C ASN A 366 -15.06 -13.24 14.76
N ARG A 367 -14.45 -12.97 15.91
CA ARG A 367 -14.30 -11.62 16.45
C ARG A 367 -12.84 -11.31 16.75
N ARG A 368 -12.42 -10.09 16.39
CA ARG A 368 -11.16 -9.51 16.84
C ARG A 368 -11.34 -9.09 18.31
N VAL A 369 -10.52 -9.54 19.24
CA VAL A 369 -10.62 -9.39 20.71
C VAL A 369 -9.27 -9.02 21.32
N ASP A 370 -9.24 -8.44 22.53
CA ASP A 370 -7.98 -7.98 23.11
C ASP A 370 -7.17 -9.20 23.57
N PRO A 371 -5.91 -9.34 23.13
CA PRO A 371 -5.04 -10.39 23.63
C PRO A 371 -4.92 -10.24 25.16
N GLY A 372 -5.39 -11.24 25.92
CA GLY A 372 -5.38 -11.23 27.39
C GLY A 372 -6.60 -10.59 28.08
N GLY A 373 -7.67 -10.26 27.37
CA GLY A 373 -8.84 -9.54 27.90
C GLY A 373 -9.83 -10.31 28.81
N ILE A 374 -9.55 -11.54 29.23
CA ILE A 374 -10.30 -12.16 30.35
C ILE A 374 -9.36 -12.29 31.55
N LYS A 375 -9.29 -11.24 32.36
CA LYS A 375 -9.23 -11.49 33.80
C LYS A 375 -10.53 -12.20 34.13
N LEU A 376 -10.45 -13.46 34.56
CA LEU A 376 -11.58 -14.17 35.14
C LEU A 376 -12.22 -13.23 36.16
N LYS A 377 -13.42 -12.72 35.90
CA LYS A 377 -14.26 -12.19 36.97
C LYS A 377 -14.51 -13.38 37.87
N ASN A 378 -13.84 -13.36 39.02
CA ASN A 378 -13.90 -14.40 40.04
C ASN A 378 -15.34 -14.88 40.20
N SER A 379 -15.49 -16.19 40.02
CA SER A 379 -16.64 -16.95 40.41
C SER A 379 -16.86 -16.82 41.92
N ARG A 380 -18.14 -16.65 42.27
CA ARG A 380 -18.79 -16.85 43.58
C ARG A 380 -18.60 -15.78 44.66
N LYS A 381 -19.74 -15.23 45.09
CA LYS A 381 -20.48 -15.80 46.23
C LYS A 381 -21.98 -15.47 46.10
N ILE A 382 -22.76 -16.50 45.80
CA ILE A 382 -24.15 -16.58 46.28
C ILE A 382 -24.02 -16.70 47.80
N ARG A 383 -24.62 -15.79 48.55
CA ARG A 383 -24.97 -16.00 49.95
C ARG A 383 -26.48 -16.27 49.98
N LEU A 384 -26.84 -17.44 50.47
CA LEU A 384 -28.13 -17.70 51.11
C LEU A 384 -28.29 -16.77 52.31
#